data_AF-A0A7C1Y1N3-F1
#
_entry.id   AF-A0A7C1Y1N3-F1
#
_cell.length_a   1.000
_cell.length_b   1.000
_cell.length_c   1.000
_cell.angle_alpha   90.00
_cell.angle_beta   90.00
_cell.angle_gamma   90.00
#
_symmetry.space_group_name_H-M   'P 1'
#
loop_
_entity.id
_entity.type
_entity.pdbx_description
1 polymer ?
#
loop_
_entity_poly.entity_id
_entity_poly.type
_entity_poly.pdbx_seq_one_letter_code
_entity_poly.pdbx_strand_id
1 'polypeptide(L)'
;MNHHVNAIAGRLSLRPPQRRSLEILDRITEIVPPRKDADAAAALEVIKAEFPTVTDFERDFPSMCFALATGVGKTRLMGAFITYLHLAHGINNFFVLAPNLTIYNKLIADFTPNTPKYVFKGIAEFATDTPEIITGDNYESRGALLNDLLRIKINIFNISKINSEVRGGKSPRIKRLSEYIGESYFDYLAGLPDLVLLMDESHRYRASAGVRAINELKPVLGLELTATPFVESNKGTVPFKNVILDYPLGRAMEDGFVKEPAVVTRK
;
A
#
# COMPACT_ATOMS: atom_id res chain seq x y z
N MET A 1 -1.15 -19.93 13.95
CA MET A 1 -0.31 -19.19 12.98
C MET A 1 -0.62 -19.73 11.60
N ASN A 2 -1.14 -18.88 10.71
CA ASN A 2 -1.62 -19.27 9.39
C ASN A 2 -0.50 -19.86 8.53
N HIS A 3 -0.78 -20.98 7.87
CA HIS A 3 0.20 -21.70 7.04
C HIS A 3 0.72 -20.84 5.88
N HIS A 4 -0.12 -19.96 5.32
CA HIS A 4 0.28 -19.02 4.27
C HIS A 4 1.37 -18.06 4.76
N VAL A 5 1.27 -17.55 5.99
CA VAL A 5 2.27 -16.62 6.56
C VAL A 5 3.65 -17.28 6.60
N ASN A 6 3.74 -18.52 7.09
CA ASN A 6 5.02 -19.24 7.14
C ASN A 6 5.58 -19.54 5.75
N ALA A 7 4.72 -19.99 4.82
CA ALA A 7 5.11 -20.30 3.45
C ALA A 7 5.65 -19.04 2.73
N ILE A 8 4.90 -17.95 2.77
CA ILE A 8 5.26 -16.68 2.14
C ILE A 8 6.54 -16.11 2.78
N ALA A 9 6.64 -16.13 4.11
CA ALA A 9 7.82 -15.65 4.82
C ALA A 9 9.09 -16.39 4.42
N GLY A 10 9.02 -17.72 4.28
CA GLY A 10 10.13 -18.54 3.82
C GLY A 10 10.47 -18.30 2.35
N ARG A 11 9.47 -18.31 1.46
CA ARG A 11 9.67 -18.17 0.00
C ARG A 11 10.22 -16.80 -0.40
N LEU A 12 9.78 -15.73 0.25
CA LEU A 12 10.24 -14.37 -0.02
C LEU A 12 11.44 -13.96 0.85
N SER A 13 11.94 -14.85 1.70
CA SER A 13 13.01 -14.57 2.67
C SER A 13 12.74 -13.29 3.47
N LEU A 14 11.54 -13.20 4.05
CA LEU A 14 11.12 -12.02 4.81
C LEU A 14 12.00 -11.85 6.06
N ARG A 15 12.49 -10.63 6.25
CA ARG A 15 13.18 -10.23 7.49
C ARG A 15 12.19 -10.22 8.66
N PRO A 16 12.66 -10.37 9.91
CA PRO A 16 11.82 -10.33 11.10
C PRO A 16 10.74 -9.22 11.13
N PRO A 17 11.05 -7.94 10.85
CA PRO A 17 10.01 -6.91 10.82
C PRO A 17 8.98 -7.10 9.69
N GLN A 18 9.39 -7.63 8.54
CA GLN A 18 8.47 -7.92 7.43
C GLN A 18 7.57 -9.11 7.74
N ARG A 19 8.13 -10.16 8.35
CA ARG A 19 7.36 -11.31 8.84
C ARG A 19 6.35 -10.86 9.89
N ARG A 20 6.76 -10.03 10.84
CA ARG A 20 5.87 -9.49 11.87
C ARG A 20 4.74 -8.67 11.25
N SER A 21 5.02 -7.84 10.24
CA SER A 21 3.97 -7.15 9.49
C SER A 21 2.96 -8.10 8.87
N LEU A 22 3.41 -9.23 8.31
CA LEU A 22 2.54 -10.23 7.70
C LEU A 22 1.69 -10.98 8.73
N GLU A 23 2.25 -11.29 9.91
CA GLU A 23 1.52 -11.87 11.04
C GLU A 23 0.47 -10.90 11.60
N ILE A 24 0.78 -9.60 11.63
CA ILE A 24 -0.21 -8.57 11.98
C ILE A 24 -1.31 -8.52 10.93
N LEU A 25 -0.97 -8.58 9.62
CA LEU A 25 -1.98 -8.64 8.56
C LEU A 25 -2.90 -9.85 8.71
N ASP A 26 -2.35 -11.03 9.01
CA ASP A 26 -3.11 -12.26 9.31
C ASP A 26 -4.07 -12.04 10.48
N ARG A 27 -3.58 -11.45 11.57
CA ARG A 27 -4.42 -11.20 12.74
C ARG A 27 -5.53 -10.19 12.46
N ILE A 28 -5.25 -9.09 11.77
CA ILE A 28 -6.29 -8.09 11.48
C ILE A 28 -7.37 -8.65 10.54
N THR A 29 -7.02 -9.47 9.55
CA THR A 29 -8.02 -10.05 8.64
C THR A 29 -8.81 -11.19 9.27
N GLU A 30 -8.30 -11.79 10.34
CA GLU A 30 -9.05 -12.74 11.18
C GLU A 30 -10.12 -12.04 12.02
N ILE A 31 -9.77 -10.96 12.73
CA ILE A 31 -10.68 -10.25 13.64
C ILE A 31 -11.60 -9.26 12.94
N VAL A 32 -11.15 -8.68 11.82
CA VAL A 32 -11.94 -7.82 10.93
C VAL A 32 -11.76 -8.32 9.50
N PRO A 33 -12.61 -9.27 9.04
CA PRO A 33 -12.53 -9.77 7.67
C PRO A 33 -12.68 -8.65 6.63
N PRO A 34 -11.80 -8.58 5.62
CA PRO A 34 -11.83 -7.52 4.61
C PRO A 34 -13.06 -7.69 3.72
N ARG A 35 -14.08 -6.85 3.92
CA ARG A 35 -15.33 -6.87 3.15
C ARG A 35 -15.69 -5.46 2.72
N LYS A 36 -16.33 -5.36 1.55
CA LYS A 36 -16.89 -4.10 1.06
C LYS A 36 -17.95 -3.60 2.02
N ASP A 37 -17.99 -2.27 2.19
CA ASP A 37 -18.97 -1.57 3.02
C ASP A 37 -19.01 -2.04 4.49
N ALA A 38 -17.88 -2.56 5.00
CA ALA A 38 -17.73 -2.88 6.42
C ALA A 38 -17.83 -1.62 7.29
N ASP A 39 -18.41 -1.75 8.49
CA ASP A 39 -18.50 -0.67 9.46
C ASP A 39 -17.10 -0.33 10.00
N ALA A 40 -16.54 0.78 9.52
CA ALA A 40 -15.20 1.23 9.89
C ALA A 40 -15.09 1.58 11.37
N ALA A 41 -16.16 2.08 12.01
CA ALA A 41 -16.14 2.40 13.43
C ALA A 41 -16.11 1.13 14.28
N ALA A 42 -16.95 0.14 13.94
CA ALA A 42 -16.93 -1.15 14.60
C ALA A 42 -15.57 -1.87 14.41
N ALA A 43 -15.03 -1.83 13.19
CA ALA A 43 -13.71 -2.37 12.89
C ALA A 43 -12.60 -1.69 13.71
N LEU A 44 -12.67 -0.37 13.88
CA LEU A 44 -11.71 0.38 14.69
C LEU A 44 -11.73 -0.07 16.14
N GLU A 45 -12.90 -0.23 16.75
CA GLU A 45 -13.02 -0.68 18.15
C GLU A 45 -12.44 -2.09 18.34
N VAL A 46 -12.70 -3.02 17.41
CA VAL A 46 -12.12 -4.37 17.44
C VAL A 46 -10.60 -4.34 17.32
N ILE A 47 -10.06 -3.60 16.33
CA ILE A 47 -8.61 -3.53 16.11
C ILE A 47 -7.92 -2.83 17.28
N LYS A 48 -8.48 -1.73 17.80
CA LYS A 48 -7.93 -0.96 18.91
C LYS A 48 -7.86 -1.77 20.21
N ALA A 49 -8.76 -2.74 20.40
CA ALA A 49 -8.72 -3.64 21.56
C ALA A 49 -7.45 -4.52 21.58
N GLU A 50 -6.91 -4.89 20.42
CA GLU A 50 -5.65 -5.67 20.32
C GLU A 50 -4.42 -4.82 19.98
N PHE A 51 -4.62 -3.70 19.29
CA PHE A 51 -3.57 -2.77 18.84
C PHE A 51 -3.89 -1.34 19.30
N PRO A 52 -3.67 -1.00 20.59
CA PRO A 52 -4.07 0.29 21.15
C PRO A 52 -3.41 1.53 20.52
N THR A 53 -2.33 1.33 19.75
CA THR A 53 -1.68 2.40 18.97
C THR A 53 -2.52 2.87 17.79
N VAL A 54 -3.47 2.05 17.33
CA VAL A 54 -4.44 2.39 16.30
C VAL A 54 -5.64 3.06 16.96
N THR A 55 -5.67 4.39 16.93
CA THR A 55 -6.71 5.22 17.58
C THR A 55 -7.72 5.81 16.60
N ASP A 56 -7.38 5.85 15.32
CA ASP A 56 -8.21 6.37 14.21
C ASP A 56 -7.60 5.84 12.91
N PHE A 57 -8.41 5.39 11.95
CA PHE A 57 -7.90 4.95 10.63
C PHE A 57 -7.47 6.10 9.73
N GLU A 58 -7.91 7.33 10.04
CA GLU A 58 -7.68 8.55 9.28
C GLU A 58 -8.17 8.43 7.81
N ARG A 59 -9.12 7.52 7.60
CA ARG A 59 -9.79 7.12 6.36
C ARG A 59 -11.20 6.65 6.69
N ASP A 60 -12.07 6.64 5.69
CA ASP A 60 -13.47 6.20 5.83
C ASP A 60 -13.62 4.67 5.71
N PHE A 61 -12.50 3.94 5.77
CA PHE A 61 -12.39 2.48 5.66
C PHE A 61 -11.24 1.98 6.54
N PRO A 62 -11.18 0.68 6.92
CA PRO A 62 -10.07 0.13 7.68
C PRO A 62 -8.72 0.37 6.98
N SER A 63 -7.83 1.14 7.61
CA SER A 63 -6.51 1.47 7.05
C SER A 63 -5.42 1.38 8.11
N MET A 64 -4.42 0.53 7.90
CA MET A 64 -3.31 0.32 8.83
C MET A 64 -1.98 0.84 8.27
N CYS A 65 -1.21 1.52 9.11
CA CYS A 65 0.14 1.97 8.79
C CYS A 65 1.21 1.07 9.38
N PHE A 66 2.02 0.51 8.49
CA PHE A 66 3.25 -0.21 8.79
C PHE A 66 4.43 0.75 8.59
N ALA A 67 4.94 1.30 9.70
CA ALA A 67 6.09 2.18 9.70
C ALA A 67 7.37 1.34 9.74
N LEU A 68 8.05 1.24 8.60
CA LEU A 68 9.34 0.53 8.48
C LEU A 68 10.41 1.45 7.90
N ALA A 69 11.56 1.47 8.59
CA ALA A 69 12.73 2.19 8.14
C ALA A 69 13.10 1.87 6.68
N THR A 70 13.66 2.87 5.99
CA THR A 70 14.15 2.71 4.63
C THR A 70 15.24 1.65 4.58
N GLY A 71 15.21 0.79 3.56
CA GLY A 71 16.14 -0.33 3.41
C GLY A 71 15.71 -1.63 4.09
N VAL A 72 14.66 -1.62 4.93
CA VAL A 72 14.10 -2.85 5.55
C VAL A 72 13.36 -3.72 4.53
N GLY A 73 12.81 -3.12 3.46
CA GLY A 73 12.21 -3.83 2.33
C GLY A 73 10.69 -3.67 2.20
N LYS A 74 10.17 -2.44 2.34
CA LYS A 74 8.74 -2.11 2.17
C LYS A 74 8.13 -2.68 0.88
N THR A 75 8.79 -2.51 -0.27
CA THR A 75 8.28 -3.00 -1.55
C THR A 75 8.14 -4.53 -1.61
N ARG A 76 9.07 -5.28 -1.00
CA ARG A 76 8.93 -6.74 -0.85
C ARG A 76 7.78 -7.11 0.08
N LEU A 77 7.58 -6.33 1.15
CA LEU A 77 6.46 -6.52 2.06
C LEU A 77 5.11 -6.29 1.35
N MET A 78 5.01 -5.32 0.43
CA MET A 78 3.81 -5.15 -0.41
C MET A 78 3.51 -6.41 -1.24
N GLY A 79 4.53 -7.01 -1.85
CA GLY A 79 4.37 -8.28 -2.56
C GLY A 79 3.90 -9.42 -1.64
N ALA A 80 4.43 -9.48 -0.41
CA ALA A 80 3.99 -10.44 0.60
C ALA A 80 2.52 -10.23 1.02
N PHE A 81 2.09 -8.99 1.21
CA PHE A 81 0.70 -8.65 1.52
C PHE A 81 -0.25 -9.07 0.40
N ILE A 82 0.08 -8.73 -0.86
CA ILE A 82 -0.73 -9.12 -2.02
C ILE A 82 -0.81 -10.65 -2.12
N THR A 83 0.32 -11.35 -1.98
CA THR A 83 0.37 -12.81 -2.00
C THR A 83 -0.52 -13.41 -0.91
N TYR A 84 -0.43 -12.89 0.32
CA TYR A 84 -1.20 -13.38 1.44
C TYR A 84 -2.71 -13.17 1.26
N LEU A 85 -3.12 -11.96 0.87
CA LEU A 85 -4.53 -11.63 0.67
C LEU A 85 -5.16 -12.44 -0.46
N HIS A 86 -4.40 -12.71 -1.52
CA HIS A 86 -4.84 -13.62 -2.57
C HIS A 86 -5.00 -15.06 -2.05
N LEU A 87 -3.95 -15.64 -1.45
CA LEU A 87 -3.96 -17.05 -1.08
C LEU A 87 -4.91 -17.36 0.09
N ALA A 88 -4.98 -16.48 1.09
CA ALA A 88 -5.78 -16.70 2.29
C ALA A 88 -7.23 -16.20 2.18
N HIS A 89 -7.48 -15.19 1.34
CA HIS A 89 -8.78 -14.51 1.28
C HIS A 89 -9.38 -14.41 -0.13
N GLY A 90 -8.68 -14.86 -1.18
CA GLY A 90 -9.16 -14.79 -2.56
C GLY A 90 -9.26 -13.36 -3.10
N ILE A 91 -8.55 -12.40 -2.51
CA ILE A 91 -8.53 -11.01 -2.96
C ILE A 91 -7.63 -10.89 -4.19
N ASN A 92 -8.18 -10.36 -5.27
CA ASN A 92 -7.53 -10.28 -6.57
C ASN A 92 -7.32 -8.84 -7.06
N ASN A 93 -8.00 -7.86 -6.45
CA ASN A 93 -7.95 -6.49 -6.94
C ASN A 93 -7.16 -5.57 -6.03
N PHE A 94 -6.05 -5.03 -6.54
CA PHE A 94 -5.14 -4.17 -5.80
C PHE A 94 -4.93 -2.84 -6.51
N PHE A 95 -4.92 -1.75 -5.75
CA PHE A 95 -4.57 -0.42 -6.21
C PHE A 95 -3.37 0.11 -5.44
N VAL A 96 -2.26 0.31 -6.13
CA VAL A 96 -0.97 0.74 -5.57
C VAL A 96 -0.74 2.20 -5.93
N LEU A 97 -0.66 3.04 -4.90
CA LEU A 97 -0.37 4.46 -5.03
C LEU A 97 1.12 4.74 -4.87
N ALA A 98 1.68 5.40 -5.88
CA ALA A 98 3.02 5.96 -5.89
C ALA A 98 2.96 7.50 -5.70
N PRO A 99 3.87 8.09 -4.91
CA PRO A 99 3.81 9.51 -4.58
C PRO A 99 4.49 10.41 -5.63
N ASN A 100 5.32 9.83 -6.50
CA ASN A 100 6.05 10.52 -7.56
C ASN A 100 6.46 9.55 -8.67
N LEU A 101 6.95 10.11 -9.78
CA LEU A 101 7.31 9.34 -10.97
C LEU A 101 8.46 8.34 -10.74
N THR A 102 9.43 8.69 -9.88
CA THR A 102 10.56 7.81 -9.57
C THR A 102 10.10 6.54 -8.85
N ILE A 103 9.26 6.70 -7.82
CA ILE A 103 8.70 5.57 -7.07
C ILE A 103 7.72 4.79 -7.96
N TYR A 104 6.93 5.47 -8.78
CA TYR A 104 6.04 4.84 -9.76
C TYR A 104 6.78 3.90 -10.72
N ASN A 105 7.83 4.39 -11.38
CA ASN A 105 8.64 3.57 -12.30
C ASN A 105 9.33 2.40 -11.59
N LYS A 106 9.83 2.65 -10.37
CA LYS A 106 10.41 1.61 -9.52
C LYS A 106 9.38 0.53 -9.19
N LEU A 107 8.17 0.91 -8.76
CA LEU A 107 7.11 -0.06 -8.44
C LEU A 107 6.74 -0.88 -9.68
N ILE A 108 6.55 -0.27 -10.84
CA ILE A 108 6.31 -1.03 -12.08
C ILE A 108 7.41 -2.07 -12.32
N ALA A 109 8.69 -1.67 -12.23
CA ALA A 109 9.80 -2.59 -12.43
C ALA A 109 9.83 -3.71 -11.38
N ASP A 110 9.64 -3.38 -10.09
CA ASP A 110 9.64 -4.35 -8.99
C ASP A 110 8.43 -5.31 -9.07
N PHE A 111 7.33 -4.92 -9.69
CA PHE A 111 6.15 -5.78 -9.92
C PHE A 111 6.16 -6.51 -11.28
N THR A 112 7.09 -6.19 -12.17
CA THR A 112 7.23 -6.86 -13.47
C THR A 112 8.12 -8.10 -13.35
N PRO A 113 7.71 -9.27 -13.90
CA PRO A 113 8.54 -10.48 -13.92
C PRO A 113 9.91 -10.25 -14.59
N ASN A 114 10.86 -11.13 -14.28
CA ASN A 114 12.22 -11.12 -14.85
C ASN A 114 13.06 -9.88 -14.52
N THR A 115 12.64 -9.05 -13.57
CA THR A 115 13.48 -7.98 -13.02
C THR A 115 14.25 -8.48 -11.78
N PRO A 116 15.44 -7.90 -11.47
CA PRO A 116 16.23 -8.33 -10.32
C PRO A 116 15.51 -8.19 -8.97
N LYS A 117 14.54 -7.28 -8.89
CA LYS A 117 13.80 -6.93 -7.68
C LYS A 117 12.35 -7.41 -7.71
N TYR A 118 12.01 -8.33 -8.62
CA TYR A 118 10.66 -8.86 -8.75
C TYR A 118 10.11 -9.34 -7.39
N VAL A 119 9.02 -8.71 -6.93
CA VAL A 119 8.50 -8.87 -5.55
C VAL A 119 7.88 -10.23 -5.29
N PHE A 120 7.49 -10.95 -6.34
CA PHE A 120 6.87 -12.27 -6.26
C PHE A 120 7.84 -13.42 -6.56
N LYS A 121 9.15 -13.13 -6.68
CA LYS A 121 10.16 -14.16 -6.94
C LYS A 121 10.14 -15.22 -5.85
N GLY A 122 9.74 -16.45 -6.21
CA GLY A 122 9.67 -17.60 -5.30
C GLY A 122 8.24 -18.04 -4.94
N ILE A 123 7.21 -17.31 -5.36
CA ILE A 123 5.80 -17.72 -5.24
C ILE A 123 5.44 -18.57 -6.44
N ALA A 124 5.09 -19.84 -6.22
CA ALA A 124 4.90 -20.82 -7.30
C ALA A 124 3.63 -20.54 -8.10
N GLU A 125 2.58 -20.12 -7.41
CA GLU A 125 1.27 -19.77 -7.95
C GLU A 125 1.38 -18.69 -9.02
N PHE A 126 2.28 -17.71 -8.82
CA PHE A 126 2.49 -16.59 -9.73
C PHE A 126 3.44 -16.90 -10.90
N ALA A 127 4.09 -18.07 -10.88
CA ALA A 127 4.83 -18.56 -12.04
C ALA A 127 3.89 -19.07 -13.14
N THR A 128 2.71 -19.60 -12.77
CA THR A 128 1.70 -20.10 -13.71
C THR A 128 0.61 -19.08 -13.99
N ASP A 129 0.19 -18.31 -12.99
CA ASP A 129 -0.78 -17.24 -13.14
C ASP A 129 -0.18 -15.91 -12.65
N THR A 130 0.59 -15.29 -13.54
CA THR A 130 1.30 -14.06 -13.22
C THR A 130 0.33 -12.90 -13.02
N PRO A 131 0.44 -12.13 -11.92
CA PRO A 131 -0.36 -10.94 -11.69
C PRO A 131 -0.29 -9.95 -12.85
N GLU A 132 -1.44 -9.44 -13.30
CA GLU A 132 -1.54 -8.44 -14.35
C GLU A 132 -1.25 -7.04 -13.79
N ILE A 133 -0.30 -6.34 -14.43
CA ILE A 133 0.06 -4.97 -14.06
C ILE A 133 -0.68 -3.98 -14.97
N ILE A 134 -1.52 -3.16 -14.36
CA ILE A 134 -2.28 -2.10 -15.02
C ILE A 134 -1.70 -0.76 -14.57
N THR A 135 -1.40 0.11 -15.53
CA THR A 135 -0.76 1.41 -15.29
C THR A 135 -1.52 2.51 -15.99
N GLY A 136 -1.16 3.76 -15.72
CA GLY A 136 -1.73 4.91 -16.42
C GLY A 136 -1.50 4.92 -17.93
N ASP A 137 -0.63 4.06 -18.46
CA ASP A 137 -0.30 3.98 -19.88
C ASP A 137 -1.09 2.88 -20.62
N ASN A 138 -1.67 1.90 -19.90
CA ASN A 138 -2.34 0.74 -20.53
C ASN A 138 -3.79 0.50 -20.08
N TYR A 139 -4.27 1.21 -19.04
CA TYR A 139 -5.59 0.95 -18.44
C TYR A 139 -6.76 1.07 -19.42
N GLU A 140 -6.73 2.02 -20.37
CA GLU A 140 -7.82 2.22 -21.35
C GLU A 140 -7.99 1.00 -22.26
N SER A 141 -6.88 0.43 -22.74
CA SER A 141 -6.90 -0.76 -23.59
C SER A 141 -7.28 -2.04 -22.83
N ARG A 142 -7.04 -2.06 -21.51
CA ARG A 142 -7.29 -3.20 -20.63
C ARG A 142 -8.71 -3.19 -20.05
N GLY A 143 -9.32 -2.02 -19.91
CA GLY A 143 -10.72 -1.85 -19.51
C GLY A 143 -11.71 -2.59 -20.41
N ALA A 144 -11.37 -2.79 -21.69
CA ALA A 144 -12.20 -3.54 -22.65
C ALA A 144 -12.07 -5.08 -22.53
N LEU A 145 -11.05 -5.59 -21.82
CA LEU A 145 -10.70 -7.01 -21.72
C LEU A 145 -10.89 -7.61 -20.31
N LEU A 146 -11.61 -6.90 -19.43
CA LEU A 146 -11.75 -7.19 -17.99
C LEU A 146 -12.42 -8.52 -17.61
N ASN A 147 -12.75 -9.39 -18.58
CA ASN A 147 -13.48 -10.65 -18.39
C ASN A 147 -12.70 -11.76 -17.69
N ASP A 148 -11.41 -11.61 -17.44
CA ASP A 148 -10.66 -12.60 -16.64
C ASP A 148 -10.87 -12.33 -15.15
N LEU A 149 -11.98 -12.86 -14.62
CA LEU A 149 -12.42 -12.69 -13.22
C LEU A 149 -11.47 -13.34 -12.19
N LEU A 150 -10.54 -14.20 -12.63
CA LEU A 150 -9.74 -15.03 -11.74
C LEU A 150 -8.30 -14.55 -11.54
N ARG A 151 -7.79 -13.67 -12.41
CA ARG A 151 -6.40 -13.19 -12.33
C ARG A 151 -6.25 -12.01 -11.36
N ILE A 152 -5.15 -11.99 -10.62
CA ILE A 152 -4.76 -10.83 -9.80
C ILE A 152 -4.49 -9.61 -10.69
N LYS A 153 -5.14 -8.49 -10.37
CA LYS A 153 -4.98 -7.20 -11.05
C LYS A 153 -4.32 -6.19 -10.10
N ILE A 154 -3.15 -5.69 -10.48
CA ILE A 154 -2.38 -4.71 -9.71
C ILE A 154 -2.33 -3.40 -10.49
N ASN A 155 -3.14 -2.45 -10.04
CA ASN A 155 -3.27 -1.12 -10.62
C ASN A 155 -2.23 -0.19 -9.99
N ILE A 156 -1.16 0.17 -10.69
CA ILE A 156 -0.12 1.06 -10.18
C ILE A 156 -0.33 2.44 -10.78
N PHE A 157 -0.57 3.45 -9.94
CA PHE A 157 -0.83 4.83 -10.37
C PHE A 157 -0.02 5.84 -9.57
N ASN A 158 0.43 6.91 -10.26
CA ASN A 158 1.13 8.02 -9.63
C ASN A 158 0.14 9.13 -9.25
N ILE A 159 0.01 9.43 -7.96
CA ILE A 159 -0.89 10.48 -7.49
C ILE A 159 -0.34 11.90 -7.75
N SER A 160 0.97 12.07 -7.99
CA SER A 160 1.56 13.40 -8.18
C SER A 160 0.97 14.14 -9.38
N LYS A 161 0.50 13.40 -10.39
CA LYS A 161 -0.19 13.93 -11.58
C LYS A 161 -1.57 14.51 -11.25
N ILE A 162 -2.22 14.06 -10.18
CA ILE A 162 -3.53 14.58 -9.70
C ILE A 162 -3.36 15.94 -9.00
N ASN A 163 -2.20 16.16 -8.38
CA ASN A 163 -1.91 17.38 -7.63
C ASN A 163 -1.34 18.53 -8.48
N SER A 164 -1.03 18.35 -9.78
CA SER A 164 -0.03 19.19 -10.46
C SER A 164 -0.38 19.85 -11.80
N GLU A 165 -1.64 20.09 -12.19
CA GLU A 165 -1.90 20.96 -13.36
C GLU A 165 -2.24 22.42 -13.00
N VAL A 166 -1.21 23.26 -13.10
CA VAL A 166 -1.30 24.71 -13.28
C VAL A 166 -0.75 25.04 -14.66
N ARG A 167 -1.61 25.25 -15.65
CA ARG A 167 -1.24 26.01 -16.85
C ARG A 167 -2.07 27.30 -16.84
N GLY A 168 -1.39 28.45 -16.73
CA GLY A 168 -2.03 29.77 -16.85
C GLY A 168 -2.19 30.61 -15.58
N GLY A 169 -1.33 30.45 -14.56
CA GLY A 169 -1.23 31.45 -13.47
C GLY A 169 -2.37 31.48 -12.44
N LYS A 170 -3.25 30.48 -12.42
CA LYS A 170 -4.25 30.30 -11.35
C LYS A 170 -3.80 29.23 -10.35
N SER A 171 -4.21 29.38 -9.10
CA SER A 171 -3.95 28.43 -8.02
C SER A 171 -4.28 26.99 -8.45
N PRO A 172 -3.47 25.98 -8.07
CA PRO A 172 -3.69 24.59 -8.45
C PRO A 172 -5.10 24.14 -8.09
N ARG A 173 -5.90 23.79 -9.11
CA ARG A 173 -7.16 23.08 -8.90
C ARG A 173 -6.79 21.62 -8.64
N ILE A 174 -7.18 21.11 -7.48
CA ILE A 174 -7.08 19.69 -7.16
C ILE A 174 -7.99 18.95 -8.15
N LYS A 175 -7.43 18.10 -9.00
CA LYS A 175 -8.22 17.18 -9.82
C LYS A 175 -8.75 16.04 -8.94
N ARG A 176 -9.94 15.53 -9.23
CA ARG A 176 -10.41 14.28 -8.61
C ARG A 176 -9.63 13.10 -9.20
N LEU A 177 -9.46 12.01 -8.45
CA LEU A 177 -8.83 10.79 -8.97
C LEU A 177 -9.56 10.30 -10.24
N SER A 178 -10.90 10.40 -10.25
CA SER A 178 -11.76 10.13 -11.40
C SER A 178 -11.45 10.98 -12.64
N GLU A 179 -11.03 12.24 -12.49
CA GLU A 179 -10.62 13.06 -13.64
C GLU A 179 -9.29 12.59 -14.25
N TYR A 180 -8.43 11.97 -13.45
CA TYR A 180 -7.12 11.51 -13.90
C TYR A 180 -7.15 10.13 -14.54
N ILE A 181 -7.87 9.18 -13.93
CA ILE A 181 -7.98 7.81 -14.45
C ILE A 181 -9.24 7.59 -15.30
N GLY A 182 -10.05 8.63 -15.49
CA GLY A 182 -11.35 8.56 -16.15
C GLY A 182 -12.46 8.07 -15.21
N GLU A 183 -13.63 8.69 -15.29
CA GLU A 183 -14.79 8.39 -14.44
C GLU A 183 -15.21 6.91 -14.55
N SER A 184 -15.30 6.39 -15.78
CA SER A 184 -15.63 4.97 -16.01
C SER A 184 -14.67 3.99 -15.33
N TYR A 185 -13.35 4.25 -15.38
CA TYR A 185 -12.37 3.37 -14.75
C TYR A 185 -12.36 3.52 -13.23
N PHE A 186 -12.56 4.74 -12.75
CA PHE A 186 -12.73 5.00 -11.33
C PHE A 186 -13.95 4.26 -10.77
N ASP A 187 -15.10 4.36 -11.43
CA ASP A 187 -16.33 3.68 -11.04
C ASP A 187 -16.17 2.17 -11.08
N TYR A 188 -15.44 1.64 -12.09
CA TYR A 188 -15.04 0.24 -12.12
C TYR A 188 -14.26 -0.14 -10.85
N LEU A 189 -13.19 0.58 -10.50
CA LEU A 189 -12.39 0.27 -9.32
C LEU A 189 -13.21 0.40 -8.02
N ALA A 190 -14.01 1.47 -7.89
CA ALA A 190 -14.85 1.71 -6.73
C ALA A 190 -15.95 0.65 -6.58
N GLY A 191 -16.41 0.07 -7.68
CA GLY A 191 -17.39 -1.03 -7.70
C GLY A 191 -16.80 -2.41 -7.39
N LEU A 192 -15.48 -2.58 -7.35
CA LEU A 192 -14.86 -3.87 -7.05
C LEU A 192 -15.15 -4.30 -5.61
N PRO A 193 -15.58 -5.56 -5.39
CA PRO A 193 -16.02 -6.05 -4.09
C PRO A 193 -14.86 -6.33 -3.11
N ASP A 194 -13.64 -6.44 -3.61
CA ASP A 194 -12.45 -6.89 -2.88
C ASP A 194 -11.27 -5.92 -3.04
N LEU A 195 -11.49 -4.69 -3.51
CA LEU A 195 -10.39 -3.75 -3.78
C LEU A 195 -9.57 -3.46 -2.52
N VAL A 196 -8.27 -3.73 -2.57
CA VAL A 196 -7.31 -3.35 -1.52
C VAL A 196 -6.40 -2.23 -2.00
N LEU A 197 -6.24 -1.22 -1.16
CA LEU A 197 -5.40 -0.06 -1.42
C LEU A 197 -4.04 -0.22 -0.75
N LEU A 198 -2.94 -0.12 -1.50
CA LEU A 198 -1.57 -0.05 -0.98
C LEU A 198 -0.97 1.33 -1.24
N MET A 199 -0.36 1.93 -0.22
CA MET A 199 0.18 3.28 -0.27
C MET A 199 1.66 3.27 0.12
N ASP A 200 2.57 3.50 -0.84
CA ASP A 200 4.00 3.66 -0.56
C ASP A 200 4.33 5.12 -0.22
N GLU A 201 5.17 5.33 0.79
CA GLU A 201 5.47 6.63 1.39
C GLU A 201 4.21 7.41 1.81
N SER A 202 3.38 6.75 2.62
CA SER A 202 2.01 7.21 2.91
C SER A 202 1.89 8.61 3.55
N HIS A 203 2.96 9.12 4.15
CA HIS A 203 3.06 10.51 4.62
C HIS A 203 2.81 11.57 3.54
N ARG A 204 2.99 11.22 2.27
CA ARG A 204 2.68 12.08 1.13
C ARG A 204 1.18 12.21 0.86
N TYR A 205 0.36 11.30 1.37
CA TYR A 205 -1.09 11.23 1.12
C TYR A 205 -1.95 11.69 2.29
N ARG A 206 -1.39 12.39 3.30
CA ARG A 206 -2.13 12.75 4.52
C ARG A 206 -2.58 14.21 4.59
N ALA A 207 -1.82 15.12 3.98
CA ALA A 207 -2.08 16.56 4.01
C ALA A 207 -2.68 17.13 2.72
N SER A 208 -2.92 16.30 1.70
CA SER A 208 -3.42 16.74 0.39
C SER A 208 -4.90 16.39 0.21
N ALA A 209 -5.60 17.19 -0.59
CA ALA A 209 -6.97 16.88 -0.99
C ALA A 209 -7.11 15.55 -1.77
N GLY A 210 -5.99 14.93 -2.18
CA GLY A 210 -5.93 13.55 -2.64
C GLY A 210 -6.47 12.53 -1.63
N VAL A 211 -6.48 12.83 -0.33
CA VAL A 211 -7.11 11.99 0.72
C VAL A 211 -8.58 11.72 0.39
N ARG A 212 -9.33 12.75 -0.01
CA ARG A 212 -10.78 12.62 -0.28
C ARG A 212 -11.05 11.74 -1.50
N ALA A 213 -10.28 11.94 -2.56
CA ALA A 213 -10.42 11.15 -3.78
C ALA A 213 -10.09 9.65 -3.58
N ILE A 214 -9.26 9.34 -2.59
CA ILE A 214 -8.94 7.96 -2.22
C ILE A 214 -10.09 7.32 -1.43
N ASN A 215 -10.75 8.07 -0.53
CA ASN A 215 -11.90 7.56 0.23
C ASN A 215 -13.07 7.16 -0.68
N GLU A 216 -13.25 7.86 -1.81
CA GLU A 216 -14.31 7.57 -2.78
C GLU A 216 -14.16 6.18 -3.45
N LEU A 217 -12.96 5.57 -3.45
CA LEU A 217 -12.75 4.20 -3.94
C LEU A 217 -13.38 3.13 -3.03
N LYS A 218 -13.63 3.46 -1.75
CA LYS A 218 -14.18 2.56 -0.73
C LYS A 218 -13.51 1.17 -0.72
N PRO A 219 -12.18 1.08 -0.63
CA PRO A 219 -11.50 -0.22 -0.60
C PRO A 219 -11.91 -1.01 0.66
N VAL A 220 -11.80 -2.34 0.59
CA VAL A 220 -12.07 -3.22 1.74
C VAL A 220 -10.99 -3.10 2.82
N LEU A 221 -9.79 -2.68 2.45
CA LEU A 221 -8.64 -2.50 3.34
C LEU A 221 -7.61 -1.53 2.72
N GLY A 222 -7.04 -0.67 3.56
CA GLY A 222 -5.88 0.16 3.27
C GLY A 222 -4.62 -0.35 3.97
N LEU A 223 -3.53 -0.48 3.22
CA LEU A 223 -2.21 -0.86 3.71
C LEU A 223 -1.21 0.25 3.39
N GLU A 224 -0.82 0.97 4.43
CA GLU A 224 0.13 2.07 4.34
C GLU A 224 1.54 1.62 4.72
N LEU A 225 2.52 1.99 3.90
CA LEU A 225 3.93 1.75 4.15
C LEU A 225 4.69 3.07 4.10
N THR A 226 5.44 3.37 5.16
CA THR A 226 6.24 4.61 5.24
C THR A 226 7.42 4.40 6.17
N ALA A 227 8.49 5.19 6.02
CA ALA A 227 9.52 5.29 7.07
C ALA A 227 9.25 6.43 8.06
N THR A 228 8.32 7.32 7.73
CA THR A 228 8.04 8.54 8.50
C THR A 228 6.53 8.58 8.78
N PRO A 229 6.05 8.02 9.90
CA PRO A 229 4.63 7.94 10.22
C PRO A 229 4.11 9.24 10.86
N PHE A 230 4.41 10.38 10.23
CA PHE A 230 3.97 11.69 10.66
C PHE A 230 3.91 12.66 9.48
N VAL A 231 3.17 13.75 9.65
CA VAL A 231 3.18 14.90 8.74
C VAL A 231 3.79 16.12 9.42
N GLU A 232 4.46 16.96 8.66
CA GLU A 232 4.93 18.27 9.10
C GLU A 232 3.78 19.28 9.03
N SER A 233 3.60 20.08 10.08
CA SER A 233 2.66 21.19 10.13
C SER A 233 3.34 22.47 10.64
N ASN A 234 2.70 23.63 10.43
CA ASN A 234 3.20 24.90 10.96
C ASN A 234 3.34 24.91 12.50
N LYS A 235 2.72 23.95 13.20
CA LYS A 235 2.75 23.82 14.67
C LYS A 235 3.63 22.66 15.15
N GLY A 236 4.35 21.99 14.25
CA GLY A 236 5.19 20.82 14.54
C GLY A 236 4.70 19.54 13.85
N THR A 237 5.34 18.42 14.21
CA THR A 237 5.02 17.10 13.65
C THR A 237 3.73 16.54 14.23
N VAL A 238 2.86 16.03 13.36
CA VAL A 238 1.61 15.34 13.74
C VAL A 238 1.77 13.87 13.41
N PRO A 239 1.84 12.98 14.42
CA PRO A 239 1.99 11.54 14.19
C PRO A 239 0.70 10.95 13.61
N PHE A 240 0.83 9.85 12.88
CA PHE A 240 -0.33 9.08 12.44
C PHE A 240 -0.97 8.38 13.62
N LYS A 241 -2.28 8.23 13.53
CA LYS A 241 -3.14 7.56 14.50
C LYS A 241 -3.42 6.10 14.16
N ASN A 242 -3.06 5.65 12.96
CA ASN A 242 -3.27 4.27 12.51
C ASN A 242 -1.98 3.43 12.41
N VAL A 243 -0.92 3.80 13.12
CA VAL A 243 0.33 3.02 13.14
C VAL A 243 0.09 1.71 13.90
N ILE A 244 0.13 0.58 13.19
CA ILE A 244 -0.04 -0.75 13.77
C ILE A 244 1.30 -1.46 14.04
N LEU A 245 2.33 -1.07 13.30
CA LEU A 245 3.70 -1.53 13.50
C LEU A 245 4.64 -0.33 13.35
N ASP A 246 5.52 -0.15 14.33
CA ASP A 246 6.63 0.80 14.26
C ASP A 246 7.98 0.07 14.35
N TYR A 247 8.77 0.23 13.30
CA TYR A 247 10.11 -0.32 13.17
C TYR A 247 11.07 0.79 12.68
N PRO A 248 11.51 1.66 13.60
CA PRO A 248 12.26 2.87 13.28
C PRO A 248 13.70 2.56 12.86
N LEU A 249 14.38 3.57 12.31
CA LEU A 249 15.74 3.44 11.78
C LEU A 249 16.75 2.96 12.83
N GLY A 250 16.67 3.46 14.07
CA GLY A 250 17.58 3.04 15.15
C GLY A 250 17.53 1.54 15.38
N ARG A 251 16.32 0.97 15.52
CA ARG A 251 16.12 -0.47 15.65
C ARG A 251 16.59 -1.26 14.43
N ALA A 252 16.36 -0.72 13.23
CA ALA A 252 16.82 -1.34 11.99
C ALA A 252 18.37 -1.37 11.86
N MET A 253 19.07 -0.42 12.48
CA MET A 253 20.53 -0.40 12.59
C MET A 253 21.02 -1.39 13.64
N GLU A 254 20.40 -1.42 14.83
CA GLU A 254 20.71 -2.38 15.90
C GLU A 254 20.59 -3.84 15.43
N ASP A 255 19.53 -4.13 14.65
CA ASP A 255 19.30 -5.46 14.08
C ASP A 255 20.14 -5.74 12.80
N GLY A 256 21.00 -4.81 12.39
CA GLY A 256 21.93 -4.97 11.25
C GLY A 256 21.28 -4.97 9.86
N PHE A 257 20.03 -4.51 9.73
CA PHE A 257 19.32 -4.47 8.43
C PHE A 257 19.62 -3.22 7.62
N VAL A 258 20.14 -2.17 8.26
CA VAL A 258 20.55 -0.92 7.63
C VAL A 258 21.99 -0.64 8.02
N LYS A 259 22.82 -0.25 7.04
CA LYS A 259 24.20 0.13 7.29
C LYS A 259 24.25 1.44 8.08
N GLU A 260 25.17 1.54 9.03
CA GLU A 260 25.43 2.81 9.69
C GLU A 260 25.97 3.84 8.69
N PRO A 261 25.35 5.03 8.58
CA PRO A 261 25.88 6.08 7.73
C PRO A 261 27.18 6.61 8.33
N ALA A 262 28.27 6.57 7.56
CA ALA A 262 29.51 7.23 7.95
C ALA A 262 29.32 8.75 7.84
N VAL A 263 29.19 9.44 8.97
CA VAL A 263 29.12 10.90 9.01
C VAL A 263 30.54 11.46 8.96
N VAL A 264 30.93 11.98 7.80
CA VAL A 264 32.20 12.73 7.67
C VAL A 264 31.91 14.19 8.04
N THR A 265 32.23 14.57 9.28
CA THR A 265 32.24 15.98 9.67
C THR A 265 33.51 16.64 9.14
N ARG A 266 33.39 17.68 8.30
CA ARG A 266 34.52 18.57 8.00
C ARG A 266 34.82 19.42 9.24
N LYS A 267 36.08 19.46 9.67
CA LYS A 267 36.58 20.44 10.66
C LYS A 267 36.63 21.83 10.05
#